data_AF-A0A4Y8LPG6-F1
#
_entry.id   AF-A0A4Y8LPG6-F1
#
_cell.length_a   1.000
_cell.length_b   1.000
_cell.length_c   1.000
_cell.angle_alpha   90.00
_cell.angle_beta   90.00
_cell.angle_gamma   90.00
#
_symmetry.space_group_name_H-M   'P 1'
#
loop_
_entity.id
_entity.type
_entity.pdbx_description
1 polymer ?
#
loop_
_entity_poly.entity_id
_entity_poly.type
_entity_poly.pdbx_seq_one_letter_code
_entity_poly.pdbx_strand_id
1 'polypeptide(L)'
;MSVLPAFAEAYHEASIEVKQEVIIRAEEGMPVTILASETRHFAGGPYAEKTLRRWLRTWRQRLLRHQERLWERLLHDDLETELPRERISDIRALLVGWNNRLGSKSLFSTVLLLDRSHGMAESLIHPTAVGHSLSG
;
A
#
# COMPACT_ATOMS: atom_id res chain seq x y z
N MET A 1 -11.35 26.46 0.41
CA MET A 1 -10.99 25.17 -0.22
C MET A 1 -10.36 24.30 0.86
N SER A 2 -11.05 23.25 1.34
CA SER A 2 -10.48 22.35 2.34
C SER A 2 -9.54 21.37 1.65
N VAL A 3 -8.23 21.57 1.83
CA VAL A 3 -7.24 20.55 1.46
C VAL A 3 -7.41 19.42 2.46
N LEU A 4 -7.98 18.30 2.02
CA LEU A 4 -8.04 17.09 2.84
C LEU A 4 -6.59 16.76 3.27
N PRO A 5 -6.31 16.63 4.57
CA PRO A 5 -4.97 16.31 5.03
C PRO A 5 -4.54 14.93 4.50
N ALA A 6 -3.23 14.76 4.27
CA ALA A 6 -2.63 13.68 3.48
C ALA A 6 -2.95 12.23 3.91
N PHE A 7 -3.55 12.04 5.10
CA PHE A 7 -4.00 10.76 5.64
C PHE A 7 -5.42 10.34 5.22
N ALA A 8 -6.21 11.26 4.66
CA ALA A 8 -7.60 11.02 4.30
C ALA A 8 -7.73 10.75 2.79
N GLU A 9 -7.62 9.49 2.38
CA GLU A 9 -8.32 9.07 1.15
C GLU A 9 -9.83 9.28 1.41
N ALA A 10 -10.53 9.96 0.49
CA ALA A 10 -11.83 10.63 0.72
C ALA A 10 -13.01 9.76 1.22
N TYR A 11 -12.83 8.45 1.43
CA TYR A 11 -13.84 7.50 1.91
C TYR A 11 -13.20 6.33 2.70
N HIS A 12 -12.46 6.60 3.78
CA HIS A 12 -11.85 5.52 4.57
C HIS A 12 -12.64 5.21 5.84
N GLU A 13 -13.28 4.04 5.86
CA GLU A 13 -13.84 3.41 7.07
C GLU A 13 -12.77 3.05 8.10
N ALA A 14 -11.48 2.99 7.71
CA ALA A 14 -10.36 2.58 8.56
C ALA A 14 -9.12 3.43 8.30
N SER A 15 -8.35 3.75 9.34
CA SER A 15 -7.09 4.48 9.18
C SER A 15 -6.04 3.65 8.42
N ILE A 16 -5.03 4.31 7.84
CA ILE A 16 -3.94 3.64 7.11
C ILE A 16 -3.18 2.68 8.03
N GLU A 17 -2.99 3.09 9.28
CA GLU A 17 -2.32 2.31 10.32
C GLU A 17 -3.06 1.00 10.60
N VAL A 18 -4.39 1.03 10.70
CA VAL A 18 -5.21 -0.17 10.89
C VAL A 18 -5.07 -1.12 9.70
N LYS A 19 -5.08 -0.59 8.47
CA LYS A 19 -4.90 -1.42 7.27
C LYS A 19 -3.50 -2.04 7.23
N GLN A 20 -2.48 -1.25 7.58
CA GLN A 20 -1.10 -1.72 7.67
C GLN A 20 -0.97 -2.87 8.67
N GLU A 21 -1.53 -2.73 9.87
CA GLU A 21 -1.51 -3.78 10.89
C GLU A 21 -2.17 -5.07 10.42
N VAL A 22 -3.39 -4.98 9.85
CA VAL A 22 -4.10 -6.15 9.30
C VAL A 22 -3.27 -6.86 8.24
N ILE A 23 -2.63 -6.09 7.35
CA ILE A 23 -1.87 -6.65 6.25
C ILE A 23 -0.58 -7.31 6.73
N ILE A 24 0.14 -6.69 7.68
CA ILE A 24 1.35 -7.30 8.26
C ILE A 24 1.01 -8.65 8.89
N ARG A 25 0.02 -8.70 9.79
CA ARG A 25 -0.37 -9.96 10.46
C ARG A 25 -0.83 -11.03 9.48
N ALA A 26 -1.53 -10.65 8.40
CA ALA A 26 -1.95 -11.59 7.38
C ALA A 26 -0.76 -12.18 6.59
N GLU A 27 0.26 -11.35 6.27
CA GLU A 27 1.48 -11.82 5.60
C GLU A 27 2.41 -12.62 6.53
N GLU A 28 2.27 -12.45 7.85
CA GLU A 28 2.87 -13.31 8.88
C GLU A 28 2.15 -14.66 9.05
N GLY A 29 1.04 -14.88 8.33
CA GLY A 29 0.33 -16.16 8.28
C GLY A 29 -0.93 -16.20 9.13
N MET A 30 -1.36 -15.08 9.74
CA MET A 30 -2.61 -15.05 10.49
C MET A 30 -3.82 -15.20 9.56
N PRO A 31 -4.74 -16.14 9.82
CA PRO A 31 -5.95 -16.30 9.01
C PRO A 31 -6.84 -15.06 9.07
N VAL A 32 -7.44 -14.69 7.93
CA VAL A 32 -8.33 -13.51 7.85
C VAL A 32 -9.55 -13.63 8.76
N THR A 33 -10.02 -14.85 9.03
CA THR A 33 -11.10 -15.13 9.99
C THR A 33 -10.74 -14.72 11.42
N ILE A 34 -9.50 -15.00 11.84
CA ILE A 34 -8.97 -14.60 13.15
C ILE A 34 -8.79 -13.09 13.19
N LEU A 35 -8.19 -12.49 12.16
CA LEU A 35 -8.06 -11.04 12.05
C LEU A 35 -9.41 -10.33 12.15
N ALA A 36 -10.44 -10.83 11.47
CA ALA A 36 -11.78 -10.27 11.53
C ALA A 36 -12.35 -10.26 12.96
N SER A 37 -12.12 -11.33 13.73
CA SER A 37 -12.55 -11.36 15.15
C SER A 37 -11.81 -10.36 16.03
N GLU A 38 -10.54 -10.08 15.74
CA GLU A 38 -9.71 -9.14 16.51
C GLU A 38 -10.02 -7.67 16.20
N THR A 39 -10.59 -7.40 15.02
CA THR A 39 -10.87 -6.02 14.59
C THR A 39 -11.93 -5.28 15.42
N ARG A 40 -12.63 -5.97 16.33
CA ARG A 40 -13.52 -5.33 17.31
C ARG A 40 -12.82 -4.27 18.16
N HIS A 41 -11.50 -4.41 18.34
CA HIS A 41 -10.68 -3.48 19.13
C HIS A 41 -10.02 -2.39 18.27
N PHE A 42 -10.17 -2.42 16.95
CA PHE A 42 -9.59 -1.42 16.06
C PHE A 42 -10.53 -0.22 15.89
N ALA A 43 -9.94 0.97 15.74
CA ALA A 43 -10.68 2.16 15.38
C ALA A 43 -11.45 1.95 14.06
N GLY A 44 -12.74 2.29 14.04
CA GLY A 44 -13.63 2.09 12.88
C GLY A 44 -14.14 0.66 12.68
N GLY A 45 -13.77 -0.29 13.56
CA GLY A 45 -14.25 -1.67 13.53
C GLY A 45 -15.62 -1.88 14.19
N PRO A 46 -16.15 -3.12 14.18
CA PRO A 46 -15.54 -4.32 13.61
C PRO A 46 -15.58 -4.36 12.08
N TYR A 47 -14.56 -4.96 11.47
CA TYR A 47 -14.49 -5.13 10.01
C TYR A 47 -14.87 -6.56 9.61
N ALA A 48 -15.71 -6.67 8.59
CA ALA A 48 -16.07 -7.96 8.02
C ALA A 48 -14.86 -8.60 7.31
N GLU A 49 -14.80 -9.94 7.32
CA GLU A 49 -13.76 -10.69 6.61
C GLU A 49 -13.66 -10.29 5.13
N LYS A 50 -14.79 -10.04 4.47
CA LYS A 50 -14.84 -9.56 3.07
C LYS A 50 -14.09 -8.24 2.89
N THR A 51 -14.18 -7.33 3.85
CA THR A 51 -13.47 -6.04 3.85
C THR A 51 -11.98 -6.26 3.97
N LEU A 52 -11.55 -7.11 4.91
CA LEU A 52 -10.14 -7.45 5.09
C LEU A 52 -9.54 -8.13 3.85
N ARG A 53 -10.26 -9.10 3.26
CA ARG A 53 -9.85 -9.75 2.00
C ARG A 53 -9.70 -8.74 0.86
N ARG A 54 -10.59 -7.74 0.78
CA ARG A 54 -10.49 -6.65 -0.20
C ARG A 54 -9.21 -5.84 0.03
N TRP A 55 -8.92 -5.45 1.27
CA TRP A 55 -7.70 -4.72 1.59
C TRP A 55 -6.44 -5.50 1.23
N LEU A 56 -6.37 -6.79 1.62
CA LEU A 56 -5.26 -7.67 1.28
C LEU A 56 -5.05 -7.77 -0.22
N ARG A 57 -6.13 -7.99 -0.98
CA ARG A 57 -6.05 -8.06 -2.45
C ARG A 57 -5.55 -6.75 -3.05
N THR A 58 -6.12 -5.62 -2.64
CA THR A 58 -5.72 -4.29 -3.14
C THR A 58 -4.26 -3.99 -2.80
N TRP A 59 -3.82 -4.33 -1.59
CA TRP A 59 -2.44 -4.18 -1.17
C TRP A 59 -1.48 -5.00 -2.02
N ARG A 60 -1.76 -6.29 -2.21
CA ARG A 60 -0.92 -7.17 -3.04
C ARG A 60 -0.83 -6.67 -4.47
N GLN A 61 -1.93 -6.20 -5.05
CA GLN A 61 -1.93 -5.60 -6.38
C GLN A 61 -1.05 -4.35 -6.47
N ARG A 62 -1.12 -3.46 -5.46
CA ARG A 62 -0.27 -2.27 -5.38
C ARG A 62 1.20 -2.63 -5.24
N LEU A 63 1.54 -3.62 -4.40
CA LEU A 63 2.91 -4.11 -4.27
C LEU A 63 3.44 -4.69 -5.56
N LEU A 64 2.70 -5.59 -6.21
CA LEU A 64 3.10 -6.21 -7.47
C LEU A 64 3.36 -5.17 -8.56
N ARG A 65 2.51 -4.13 -8.64
CA ARG A 65 2.68 -3.04 -9.61
C ARG A 65 4.00 -2.29 -9.44
N HIS A 66 4.46 -2.10 -8.21
CA HIS A 66 5.65 -1.32 -7.90
C HIS A 66 6.84 -2.18 -7.47
N GLN A 67 6.76 -3.51 -7.62
CA GLN A 67 7.69 -4.46 -7.04
C GLN A 67 9.14 -4.17 -7.42
N GLU A 68 9.41 -3.93 -8.70
CA GLU A 68 10.76 -3.61 -9.20
C GLU A 68 11.33 -2.36 -8.54
N ARG A 69 10.59 -1.24 -8.58
CA ARG A 69 11.00 0.05 -7.99
C ARG A 69 11.18 -0.02 -6.48
N LEU A 70 10.41 -0.87 -5.81
CA LEU A 70 10.55 -1.11 -4.38
C LEU A 70 11.84 -1.88 -4.10
N TRP A 71 12.10 -2.98 -4.80
CA TRP A 71 13.35 -3.73 -4.65
C TRP A 71 14.58 -2.88 -5.00
N GLU A 72 14.55 -2.10 -6.07
CA GLU A 72 15.63 -1.18 -6.41
C GLU A 72 15.95 -0.21 -5.27
N ARG A 73 14.91 0.42 -4.68
CA ARG A 73 15.09 1.31 -3.53
C ARG A 73 15.63 0.57 -2.31
N LEU A 74 15.12 -0.63 -2.06
CA LEU A 74 15.54 -1.44 -0.93
C LEU A 74 17.01 -1.84 -1.04
N LEU A 75 17.48 -2.18 -2.25
CA LEU A 75 18.87 -2.57 -2.52
C LEU A 75 19.82 -1.37 -2.63
N HIS A 76 19.35 -0.23 -3.14
CA HIS A 76 20.15 0.99 -3.30
C HIS A 76 20.52 1.63 -1.97
N ASP A 77 19.61 1.61 -0.99
CA ASP A 77 19.76 2.34 0.27
C ASP A 77 20.58 1.55 1.33
N ASP A 78 21.54 0.76 0.84
CA ASP A 78 22.46 -0.15 1.52
C ASP A 78 21.77 -1.06 2.54
N LEU A 79 21.44 -2.26 2.08
CA LEU A 79 20.80 -3.28 2.89
C LEU A 79 21.84 -3.93 3.82
N GLU A 80 22.25 -3.24 4.90
CA GLU A 80 22.91 -3.90 6.04
C GLU A 80 21.99 -4.94 6.71
N THR A 81 20.73 -5.01 6.28
CA THR A 81 19.76 -5.98 6.73
C THR A 81 20.02 -7.36 6.12
N GLU A 82 20.17 -8.37 6.99
CA GLU A 82 20.13 -9.76 6.54
C GLU A 82 18.75 -10.08 5.92
N LEU A 83 18.75 -10.39 4.62
CA LEU A 83 17.57 -10.96 3.99
C LEU A 83 17.26 -12.31 4.65
N PRO A 84 15.98 -12.62 4.92
CA PRO A 84 15.59 -13.89 5.49
C PRO A 84 16.08 -15.04 4.59
N ARG A 85 16.82 -15.98 5.19
CA ARG A 85 17.40 -17.15 4.50
C ARG A 85 16.38 -18.26 4.25
N GLU A 86 15.19 -18.14 4.84
CA GLU A 86 14.08 -19.05 4.65
C GLU A 86 13.34 -18.77 3.34
N ARG A 87 12.73 -19.80 2.76
CA ARG A 87 11.90 -19.65 1.58
C ARG A 87 10.59 -18.95 1.94
N ILE A 88 10.58 -17.64 1.81
CA ILE A 88 9.40 -16.79 1.99
C ILE A 88 8.93 -16.19 0.66
N SER A 89 7.74 -15.60 0.65
CA SER A 89 7.24 -14.87 -0.52
C SER A 89 8.00 -13.54 -0.72
N ASP A 90 8.07 -13.06 -1.95
CA ASP A 90 8.68 -11.76 -2.29
C ASP A 90 8.09 -10.60 -1.47
N ILE A 91 6.77 -10.63 -1.23
CA ILE A 91 6.06 -9.63 -0.44
C ILE A 91 6.56 -9.66 1.01
N ARG A 92 6.73 -10.84 1.59
CA ARG A 92 7.23 -11.00 2.95
C ARG A 92 8.70 -10.58 3.04
N ALA A 93 9.50 -10.89 2.01
CA ALA A 93 10.89 -10.45 1.93
C ALA A 93 11.01 -8.92 1.85
N LEU A 94 10.17 -8.27 1.03
CA LEU A 94 10.05 -6.81 0.98
C LEU A 94 9.65 -6.24 2.34
N LEU A 95 8.64 -6.79 3.01
CA LEU A 95 8.19 -6.33 4.32
C LEU A 95 9.31 -6.40 5.37
N VAL A 96 10.00 -7.53 5.45
CA VAL A 96 11.11 -7.74 6.41
C VAL A 96 12.26 -6.78 6.11
N GLY A 97 12.71 -6.72 4.85
CA GLY A 97 13.81 -5.83 4.46
C GLY A 97 13.48 -4.36 4.71
N TRP A 98 12.24 -3.93 4.43
CA TRP A 98 11.84 -2.54 4.64
C TRP A 98 11.70 -2.15 6.10
N ASN A 99 11.21 -3.06 6.96
CA ASN A 99 11.04 -2.79 8.39
C ASN A 99 12.38 -2.66 9.13
N ASN A 100 13.41 -3.34 8.65
CA ASN A 100 14.75 -3.27 9.24
C ASN A 100 15.56 -2.04 8.78
N ARG A 101 15.01 -1.24 7.86
CA ARG A 101 15.66 -0.04 7.35
C ARG A 101 15.49 1.15 8.31
N LEU A 102 16.60 1.61 8.89
CA LEU A 102 16.63 2.77 9.78
C LEU A 102 16.17 4.06 9.08
N GLY A 103 15.25 4.80 9.71
CA GLY A 103 14.83 6.14 9.30
C GLY A 103 14.01 6.24 8.01
N SER A 104 13.61 5.10 7.41
CA SER A 104 12.84 5.10 6.17
C SER A 104 11.33 5.24 6.41
N LYS A 105 10.61 5.83 5.45
CA LYS A 105 9.14 5.83 5.46
C LYS A 105 8.64 4.39 5.36
N SER A 106 7.54 4.07 6.04
CA SER A 106 6.94 2.72 5.98
C SER A 106 6.74 2.27 4.52
N LEU A 107 6.90 0.97 4.27
CA LEU A 107 6.66 0.38 2.94
C LEU A 107 5.28 0.79 2.40
N PHE A 108 4.27 0.80 3.27
CA PHE A 108 2.91 1.24 2.97
C PHE A 108 2.86 2.69 2.48
N SER A 109 3.48 3.60 3.21
CA SER A 109 3.54 5.01 2.82
C SER A 109 4.25 5.19 1.48
N THR A 110 5.33 4.43 1.27
CA THR A 110 6.08 4.47 0.01
C THR A 110 5.25 3.97 -1.17
N VAL A 111 4.53 2.87 -1.01
CA VAL A 111 3.60 2.34 -2.03
C VAL A 111 2.51 3.35 -2.37
N LEU A 112 1.91 4.00 -1.36
CA LEU A 112 0.88 5.02 -1.56
C LEU A 112 1.43 6.25 -2.31
N LEU A 113 2.68 6.66 -2.03
CA LEU A 113 3.34 7.73 -2.77
C LEU A 113 3.59 7.34 -4.23
N LEU A 114 4.01 6.10 -4.48
CA LEU A 114 4.25 5.59 -5.83
C LEU A 114 2.95 5.52 -6.63
N ASP A 115 1.85 5.07 -6.03
CA ASP A 115 0.52 5.07 -6.67
C ASP A 115 0.10 6.47 -7.11
N ARG A 116 0.33 7.50 -6.29
CA ARG A 116 0.03 8.90 -6.65
C ARG A 116 0.94 9.41 -7.78
N SER A 117 2.23 9.05 -7.76
CA SER A 117 3.17 9.44 -8.81
C SER A 117 2.83 8.83 -10.18
N HIS A 118 2.30 7.60 -10.17
CA HIS A 118 1.91 6.89 -11.37
C HIS A 118 0.63 7.47 -12.00
N GLY A 119 -0.39 7.81 -11.19
CA GLY A 119 -1.61 8.46 -11.69
C GLY A 119 -1.35 9.82 -12.34
N MET A 120 -0.35 10.57 -11.88
CA MET A 120 0.07 11.83 -12.51
C MET A 120 0.75 11.60 -13.87
N ALA A 121 1.61 10.58 -13.97
CA ALA A 121 2.28 10.23 -15.23
C ALA A 121 1.30 9.77 -16.31
N GLU A 122 0.28 8.97 -15.95
CA GLU A 122 -0.76 8.55 -16.91
C GLU A 122 -1.70 9.71 -17.30
N SER A 123 -2.00 10.64 -16.39
CA SER A 123 -2.83 11.81 -16.69
C SER A 123 -2.19 12.79 -17.68
N LEU A 124 -0.86 12.81 -17.78
CA LEU A 124 -0.12 13.67 -18.70
C LEU A 124 0.00 13.08 -20.11
N ILE A 125 -0.33 11.80 -20.29
CA ILE A 125 -0.25 11.10 -21.60
C ILE A 125 -1.59 11.19 -22.36
N HIS A 126 -2.68 11.56 -21.69
CA HIS A 126 -3.94 11.92 -22.35
C HIS A 126 -4.22 13.42 -22.23
N PRO A 127 -3.64 14.28 -23.11
CA PRO A 127 -4.19 15.60 -23.28
C PRO A 127 -5.62 15.42 -23.78
N THR A 128 -6.56 15.93 -22.98
CA THR A 128 -7.97 16.03 -23.32
C THR A 128 -8.08 16.63 -24.71
N ALA A 129 -8.50 15.85 -25.69
CA ALA A 129 -8.92 16.35 -26.99
C ALA A 129 -10.21 17.14 -26.78
N VAL A 130 -10.08 18.36 -26.25
CA VAL A 130 -11.13 19.37 -26.31
C VAL A 130 -11.11 19.87 -27.75
N GLY A 131 -11.83 19.16 -28.60
CA GLY A 131 -12.21 19.65 -29.92
C GLY A 131 -13.01 20.92 -29.74
N HIS A 132 -12.33 22.06 -29.85
CA HIS A 132 -12.94 23.32 -30.22
C HIS A 132 -13.57 23.12 -31.61
N SER A 133 -14.86 22.81 -31.67
CA SER A 133 -15.67 23.17 -32.83
C SER A 133 -16.16 24.60 -32.64
N LEU A 134 -15.34 25.54 -33.11
CA LEU A 134 -15.82 26.83 -33.58
C LEU A 134 -15.93 26.75 -35.11
N SER A 135 -17.01 27.33 -35.61
CA SER A 135 -17.24 27.82 -36.99
C SER A 135 -18.00 26.89 -37.94
N GLY A 136 -19.09 27.44 -38.49
CA GLY A 136 -19.83 26.90 -39.64
C GLY A 136 -21.29 27.28 -39.58
#